data_AF-A0A958WPG9-F1
#
_entry.id   AF-A0A958WPG9-F1
#
_cell.length_a   1.000
_cell.length_b   1.000
_cell.length_c   1.000
_cell.angle_alpha   90.00
_cell.angle_beta   90.00
_cell.angle_gamma   90.00
#
_symmetry.space_group_name_H-M   'P 1'
#
loop_
_entity.id
_entity.type
_entity.pdbx_description
1 polymer ?
#
loop_
_entity_poly.entity_id
_entity_poly.type
_entity_poly.pdbx_seq_one_letter_code
_entity_poly.pdbx_strand_id
1 'polypeptide(L)'
;MKNILRISSLLISIIFIIGGFNACTVIDPVGISFSSISDMGYESSGTQTVTILMDKSIGSDVTIEFEFSGTAIKSSDYNFFSTEVTIPAGSTSADISFSIINNYEYEPTDKTIIVNLTTISGPGVDEVEFGENTTYTFTLQEDDVEIDLAWTSTTGITDDFDLDLALIDASENYIDWSYYGDGLETVQLDGGSSNGTYYAVAQLWSGPTSTETANYTMTVRLPDGSTQTHSDMFTSERTTDRTLWGITKTGSTYTVTQDPFGSNGKAAIEITRIN
;
A
#
# COMPACT_ATOMS: atom_id res chain seq x y z
N MET A 1 23.76 -39.19 -24.20
CA MET A 1 22.40 -39.05 -24.79
C MET A 1 21.48 -39.96 -23.98
N LYS A 2 20.98 -39.52 -22.82
CA LYS A 2 19.61 -38.98 -22.61
C LYS A 2 18.54 -39.75 -23.40
N ASN A 3 17.78 -40.58 -22.68
CA ASN A 3 16.32 -40.42 -22.54
C ASN A 3 15.80 -41.35 -21.43
N ILE A 4 15.63 -40.77 -20.24
CA ILE A 4 14.84 -41.33 -19.15
C ILE A 4 13.38 -41.00 -19.51
N LEU A 5 12.57 -42.03 -19.79
CA LEU A 5 11.12 -41.88 -19.98
C LEU A 5 10.49 -41.44 -18.65
N ARG A 6 9.88 -40.26 -18.63
CA ARG A 6 8.88 -39.88 -17.63
C ARG A 6 7.57 -40.57 -17.98
N ILE A 7 7.04 -41.40 -17.08
CA ILE A 7 5.71 -42.00 -17.19
C ILE A 7 4.70 -40.89 -16.89
N SER A 8 3.95 -40.47 -17.91
CA SER A 8 2.78 -39.60 -17.77
C SER A 8 1.52 -40.43 -17.99
N SER A 9 0.56 -40.34 -17.07
CA SER A 9 -0.85 -40.70 -17.24
C SER A 9 -1.12 -42.07 -17.90
N LEU A 10 -1.11 -43.14 -17.10
CA LEU A 10 -1.61 -44.45 -17.51
C LEU A 10 -3.14 -44.47 -17.35
N LEU A 11 -3.88 -44.36 -18.46
CA LEU A 11 -5.26 -44.83 -18.52
C LEU A 11 -5.26 -46.35 -18.30
N ILE A 12 -5.77 -46.78 -17.15
CA ILE A 12 -5.89 -48.18 -16.80
C ILE A 12 -7.16 -48.74 -17.48
N SER A 13 -6.98 -49.43 -18.61
CA SER A 13 -8.02 -50.29 -19.19
C SER A 13 -7.96 -51.64 -18.49
N ILE A 14 -8.82 -51.87 -17.50
CA ILE A 14 -8.96 -53.16 -16.81
C ILE A 14 -9.82 -54.10 -17.65
N ILE A 15 -9.23 -55.22 -18.07
CA ILE A 15 -9.91 -56.42 -18.57
C ILE A 15 -10.54 -57.15 -17.37
N PHE A 16 -11.86 -57.36 -17.41
CA PHE A 16 -12.61 -58.12 -16.39
C PHE A 16 -12.28 -59.62 -16.47
N ILE A 17 -11.67 -60.17 -15.42
CA ILE A 17 -11.62 -61.61 -15.14
C ILE A 17 -12.60 -61.91 -14.00
N ILE A 18 -13.43 -62.92 -14.22
CA ILE A 18 -14.56 -63.34 -13.38
C ILE A 18 -14.06 -63.76 -11.99
N GLY A 19 -14.36 -62.94 -10.98
CA GLY A 19 -14.06 -63.20 -9.58
C GLY A 19 -14.19 -61.91 -8.77
N GLY A 20 -15.39 -61.67 -8.24
CA GLY A 20 -15.79 -60.55 -7.36
C GLY A 20 -14.69 -59.58 -6.90
N PHE A 21 -14.35 -58.62 -7.77
CA PHE A 21 -13.70 -57.39 -7.32
C PHE A 21 -14.83 -56.45 -6.90
N ASN A 22 -14.92 -56.18 -5.59
CA ASN A 22 -15.54 -54.94 -5.16
C ASN A 22 -14.75 -53.84 -5.86
N ALA A 23 -15.38 -53.06 -6.73
CA ALA A 23 -14.76 -51.86 -7.23
C ALA A 23 -14.37 -51.03 -6.00
N CYS A 24 -13.08 -50.88 -5.77
CA CYS A 24 -12.57 -49.87 -4.86
C CYS A 24 -12.97 -48.56 -5.53
N THR A 25 -14.07 -47.96 -5.09
CA THR A 25 -14.41 -46.60 -5.48
C THR A 25 -13.28 -45.73 -4.98
N VAL A 26 -12.41 -45.30 -5.90
CA VAL A 26 -11.56 -44.15 -5.68
C VAL A 26 -12.53 -42.98 -5.56
N ILE A 27 -12.74 -42.56 -4.32
CA ILE A 27 -13.46 -41.35 -3.98
C ILE A 27 -12.42 -40.24 -4.06
N ASP A 28 -12.58 -39.36 -5.05
CA ASP A 28 -11.77 -38.15 -5.15
C ASP A 28 -12.04 -37.32 -3.89
N PRO A 29 -11.00 -36.93 -3.14
CA PRO A 29 -11.17 -36.13 -1.94
C PRO A 29 -11.77 -34.77 -2.29
N VAL A 30 -12.49 -34.18 -1.33
CA VAL A 30 -13.08 -32.84 -1.44
C VAL A 30 -11.96 -31.82 -1.30
N GLY A 31 -11.70 -31.06 -2.37
CA GLY A 31 -10.63 -30.06 -2.40
C GLY A 31 -11.05 -28.71 -1.78
N ILE A 32 -10.20 -28.14 -0.93
CA ILE A 32 -10.30 -26.79 -0.38
C ILE A 32 -9.31 -25.85 -1.06
N SER A 33 -9.75 -24.74 -1.61
CA SER A 33 -8.89 -23.78 -2.31
C SER A 33 -9.43 -22.35 -2.22
N PHE A 34 -8.54 -21.36 -2.29
CA PHE A 34 -8.97 -19.99 -2.53
C PHE A 34 -9.61 -19.83 -3.92
N SER A 35 -10.61 -18.97 -4.03
CA SER A 35 -11.25 -18.59 -5.29
C SER A 35 -10.32 -17.81 -6.23
N SER A 36 -9.32 -17.15 -5.68
CA SER A 36 -8.25 -16.43 -6.38
C SER A 36 -6.94 -16.59 -5.61
N ILE A 37 -5.81 -16.51 -6.30
CA ILE A 37 -4.48 -16.60 -5.66
C ILE A 37 -3.85 -15.24 -5.38
N SER A 38 -4.43 -14.18 -5.95
CA SER A 38 -3.94 -12.83 -5.76
C SER A 38 -5.01 -11.79 -5.98
N ASP A 39 -4.82 -10.64 -5.34
CA ASP A 39 -5.53 -9.40 -5.62
C ASP A 39 -4.62 -8.22 -5.24
N MET A 40 -5.05 -6.99 -5.53
CA MET A 40 -4.30 -5.79 -5.23
C MET A 40 -5.22 -4.63 -4.89
N GLY A 41 -4.72 -3.69 -4.09
CA GLY A 41 -5.43 -2.46 -3.79
C GLY A 41 -4.54 -1.47 -3.06
N TYR A 42 -4.95 -0.22 -3.09
CA TYR A 42 -4.28 0.89 -2.42
C TYR A 42 -4.50 0.86 -0.91
N GLU A 43 -3.79 1.69 -0.16
CA GLU A 43 -3.94 1.81 1.30
C GLU A 43 -5.32 2.35 1.67
N SER A 44 -5.93 3.10 0.75
CA SER A 44 -7.31 3.56 0.80
C SER A 44 -8.39 2.49 0.49
N SER A 45 -8.02 1.23 0.19
CA SER A 45 -8.97 0.19 -0.27
C SER A 45 -9.91 -0.36 0.82
N GLY A 46 -9.57 -0.20 2.10
CA GLY A 46 -10.43 -0.60 3.20
C GLY A 46 -10.52 -2.12 3.42
N THR A 47 -11.73 -2.68 3.53
CA THR A 47 -11.91 -4.10 3.86
C THR A 47 -11.79 -4.98 2.63
N GLN A 48 -10.87 -5.94 2.68
CA GLN A 48 -10.64 -6.94 1.64
C GLN A 48 -11.24 -8.28 2.08
N THR A 49 -11.73 -9.04 1.10
CA THR A 49 -12.31 -10.36 1.29
C THR A 49 -11.77 -11.33 0.25
N VAL A 50 -11.36 -12.52 0.70
CA VAL A 50 -11.03 -13.66 -0.17
C VAL A 50 -11.86 -14.86 0.24
N THR A 51 -12.46 -15.54 -0.74
CA THR A 51 -13.33 -16.68 -0.51
C THR A 51 -12.54 -17.99 -0.58
N ILE A 52 -12.75 -18.86 0.40
CA ILE A 52 -12.37 -20.28 0.31
C ILE A 52 -13.54 -21.06 -0.29
N LEU A 53 -13.24 -21.98 -1.20
CA LEU A 53 -14.17 -22.86 -1.87
C LEU A 53 -13.88 -24.32 -1.52
N MET A 54 -14.95 -25.10 -1.36
CA MET A 54 -14.97 -26.56 -1.44
C MET A 54 -15.60 -26.96 -2.78
N ASP A 55 -15.01 -27.94 -3.47
CA ASP A 55 -15.57 -28.48 -4.72
C ASP A 55 -16.92 -29.21 -4.50
N LYS A 56 -17.20 -29.64 -3.26
CA LYS A 56 -18.41 -30.33 -2.86
C LYS A 56 -18.75 -30.06 -1.39
N SER A 57 -20.04 -29.87 -1.09
CA SER A 57 -20.51 -29.73 0.29
C SER A 57 -20.48 -31.06 1.04
N ILE A 58 -20.19 -31.01 2.34
CA ILE A 58 -20.33 -32.16 3.25
C ILE A 58 -21.39 -31.88 4.33
N GLY A 59 -21.81 -32.92 5.07
CA GLY A 59 -22.90 -32.85 6.05
C GLY A 59 -22.53 -32.30 7.43
N SER A 60 -21.31 -31.78 7.59
CA SER A 60 -20.73 -31.29 8.83
C SER A 60 -19.97 -29.98 8.58
N ASP A 61 -19.77 -29.21 9.64
CA ASP A 61 -18.96 -27.99 9.59
C ASP A 61 -17.48 -28.36 9.35
N VAL A 62 -16.81 -27.59 8.51
CA VAL A 62 -15.37 -27.69 8.25
C VAL A 62 -14.70 -26.41 8.72
N THR A 63 -13.77 -26.51 9.66
CA THR A 63 -12.96 -25.39 10.12
C THR A 63 -11.59 -25.43 9.46
N ILE A 64 -11.19 -24.30 8.87
CA ILE A 64 -9.92 -24.10 8.22
C ILE A 64 -9.13 -23.06 9.01
N GLU A 65 -7.97 -23.44 9.51
CA GLU A 65 -6.99 -22.50 10.07
C GLU A 65 -6.12 -21.92 8.97
N PHE A 66 -5.68 -20.68 9.16
CA PHE A 66 -4.80 -19.97 8.23
C PHE A 66 -3.88 -19.00 8.95
N GLU A 67 -2.76 -18.67 8.30
CA GLU A 67 -1.74 -17.76 8.82
C GLU A 67 -1.51 -16.58 7.87
N PHE A 68 -1.29 -15.40 8.44
CA PHE A 68 -0.87 -14.20 7.71
C PHE A 68 0.66 -14.04 7.75
N SER A 69 1.24 -13.63 6.63
CA SER A 69 2.66 -13.35 6.44
C SER A 69 2.86 -12.30 5.33
N GLY A 70 4.10 -12.06 4.89
CA GLY A 70 4.41 -11.09 3.84
C GLY A 70 5.30 -9.96 4.32
N THR A 71 5.34 -8.86 3.57
CA THR A 71 6.12 -7.65 3.92
C THR A 71 5.29 -6.61 4.66
N ALA A 72 3.96 -6.65 4.55
CA ALA A 72 3.07 -5.77 5.28
C ALA A 72 3.07 -6.11 6.78
N ILE A 73 3.00 -5.08 7.62
CA ILE A 73 3.08 -5.15 9.07
C ILE A 73 1.66 -5.04 9.66
N LYS A 74 1.28 -6.03 10.46
CA LYS A 74 0.00 -6.01 11.18
C LYS A 74 -0.07 -4.79 12.12
N SER A 75 -1.21 -4.11 12.13
CA SER A 75 -1.52 -2.88 12.90
C SER A 75 -0.90 -1.60 12.34
N SER A 76 0.00 -1.69 11.36
CA SER A 76 0.48 -0.56 10.57
C SER A 76 -0.26 -0.50 9.24
N ASP A 77 -0.26 -1.63 8.51
CA ASP A 77 -0.71 -1.67 7.11
C ASP A 77 -2.04 -2.46 6.97
N TYR A 78 -2.29 -3.40 7.87
CA TYR A 78 -3.53 -4.18 7.89
C TYR A 78 -3.88 -4.74 9.25
N ASN A 79 -5.13 -5.16 9.42
CA ASN A 79 -5.61 -5.84 10.61
C ASN A 79 -6.56 -7.00 10.26
N PHE A 80 -6.63 -8.00 11.15
CA PHE A 80 -7.51 -9.15 11.04
C PHE A 80 -7.99 -9.61 12.42
N PHE A 81 -9.19 -10.20 12.46
CA PHE A 81 -9.85 -10.59 13.70
C PHE A 81 -9.88 -12.11 13.97
N SER A 82 -9.55 -12.92 12.96
CA SER A 82 -9.54 -14.38 13.07
C SER A 82 -8.39 -14.98 12.29
N THR A 83 -7.93 -16.16 12.71
CA THR A 83 -7.00 -17.06 12.01
C THR A 83 -7.67 -18.39 11.68
N GLU A 84 -8.99 -18.45 11.80
CA GLU A 84 -9.80 -19.61 11.42
C GLU A 84 -11.10 -19.14 10.74
N VAL A 85 -11.62 -19.98 9.86
CA VAL A 85 -12.91 -19.79 9.19
C VAL A 85 -13.64 -21.12 9.10
N THR A 86 -14.95 -21.09 9.30
CA THR A 86 -15.80 -22.29 9.22
C THR A 86 -16.65 -22.23 7.96
N ILE A 87 -16.59 -23.29 7.15
CA ILE A 87 -17.57 -23.57 6.10
C ILE A 87 -18.70 -24.39 6.76
N PRO A 88 -19.92 -23.83 6.88
CA PRO A 88 -21.01 -24.53 7.54
C PRO A 88 -21.46 -25.79 6.78
N ALA A 89 -22.00 -26.76 7.50
CA ALA A 89 -22.59 -27.97 6.91
C ALA A 89 -23.53 -27.64 5.74
N GLY A 90 -23.35 -28.35 4.62
CA GLY A 90 -24.13 -28.15 3.39
C GLY A 90 -23.70 -26.93 2.54
N SER A 91 -22.77 -26.10 3.02
CA SER A 91 -22.19 -25.00 2.24
C SER A 91 -20.92 -25.45 1.51
N THR A 92 -20.49 -24.65 0.54
CA THR A 92 -19.27 -24.88 -0.25
C THR A 92 -18.29 -23.72 -0.17
N SER A 93 -18.54 -22.73 0.68
CA SER A 93 -17.70 -21.54 0.74
C SER A 93 -17.78 -20.85 2.09
N ALA A 94 -16.70 -20.14 2.42
CA ALA A 94 -16.66 -19.16 3.49
C ALA A 94 -15.65 -18.07 3.15
N ASP A 95 -15.84 -16.89 3.73
CA ASP A 95 -15.04 -15.71 3.44
C ASP A 95 -14.02 -15.46 4.55
N ILE A 96 -12.78 -15.19 4.17
CA ILE A 96 -11.75 -14.60 5.03
C ILE A 96 -11.72 -13.10 4.74
N SER A 97 -11.81 -12.28 5.78
CA SER A 97 -11.73 -10.82 5.66
C SER A 97 -10.62 -10.22 6.52
N PHE A 98 -9.96 -9.21 5.98
CA PHE A 98 -8.97 -8.38 6.67
C PHE A 98 -9.15 -6.93 6.22
N SER A 99 -8.80 -5.97 7.08
CA SER A 99 -8.90 -4.54 6.76
C SER A 99 -7.52 -3.97 6.47
N ILE A 100 -7.39 -3.22 5.38
CA ILE A 100 -6.25 -2.36 5.11
C ILE A 100 -6.35 -1.10 5.97
N ILE A 101 -5.20 -0.62 6.43
CA ILE A 101 -5.05 0.61 7.19
C ILE A 101 -4.40 1.63 6.24
N ASN A 102 -5.06 2.78 6.05
CA ASN A 102 -4.44 3.93 5.41
C ASN A 102 -3.70 4.73 6.49
N ASN A 103 -2.37 4.75 6.45
CA ASN A 103 -1.51 5.34 7.49
C ASN A 103 -0.91 6.71 7.08
N TYR A 104 -1.17 7.19 5.85
CA TYR A 104 -0.66 8.45 5.29
C TYR A 104 0.86 8.52 5.15
N GLU A 105 1.58 7.41 5.33
CA GLU A 105 3.03 7.35 5.24
C GLU A 105 3.46 6.88 3.85
N TYR A 106 4.27 7.69 3.16
CA TYR A 106 4.88 7.25 1.90
C TYR A 106 5.84 6.09 2.10
N GLU A 107 5.59 5.02 1.35
CA GLU A 107 6.39 3.81 1.37
C GLU A 107 7.06 3.59 0.00
N PRO A 108 8.40 3.42 -0.06
CA PRO A 108 9.11 3.39 -1.33
C PRO A 108 8.82 2.15 -2.18
N THR A 109 8.06 1.19 -1.67
CA THR A 109 7.72 -0.07 -2.34
C THR A 109 6.38 -0.62 -1.86
N ASP A 110 5.57 -1.12 -2.80
CA ASP A 110 4.40 -1.95 -2.51
C ASP A 110 4.70 -3.07 -1.51
N LYS A 111 3.73 -3.34 -0.63
CA LYS A 111 3.81 -4.39 0.38
C LYS A 111 2.91 -5.57 0.03
N THR A 112 3.12 -6.67 0.74
CA THR A 112 2.37 -7.92 0.51
C THR A 112 1.77 -8.45 1.80
N ILE A 113 0.51 -8.90 1.72
CA ILE A 113 -0.18 -9.66 2.75
C ILE A 113 -0.45 -11.04 2.15
N ILE A 114 0.13 -12.08 2.74
CA ILE A 114 0.05 -13.45 2.25
C ILE A 114 -0.73 -14.28 3.27
N VAL A 115 -1.83 -14.88 2.83
CA VAL A 115 -2.67 -15.79 3.63
C VAL A 115 -2.43 -17.23 3.17
N ASN A 116 -2.01 -18.10 4.08
CA ASN A 116 -1.78 -19.53 3.81
C ASN A 116 -2.75 -20.38 4.61
N LEU A 117 -3.41 -21.34 3.96
CA LEU A 117 -4.21 -22.35 4.66
C LEU A 117 -3.29 -23.39 5.32
N THR A 118 -3.53 -23.73 6.58
CA THR A 118 -2.60 -24.56 7.38
C THR A 118 -3.23 -25.85 7.90
N THR A 119 -4.43 -25.77 8.44
CA THR A 119 -5.10 -26.92 9.08
C THR A 119 -6.53 -27.05 8.60
N ILE A 120 -6.98 -28.28 8.34
CA ILE A 120 -8.40 -28.63 8.15
C ILE A 120 -8.83 -29.46 9.35
N SER A 121 -9.94 -29.09 9.98
CA SER A 121 -10.50 -29.82 11.13
C SER A 121 -12.02 -29.83 11.10
N GLY A 122 -12.62 -30.80 11.79
CA GLY A 122 -14.06 -30.97 11.89
C GLY A 122 -14.48 -32.44 11.81
N PRO A 123 -15.75 -32.75 12.07
CA PRO A 123 -16.28 -34.09 11.86
C PRO A 123 -16.31 -34.45 10.37
N GLY A 124 -15.93 -35.67 10.00
CA GLY A 124 -16.10 -36.16 8.63
C GLY A 124 -15.18 -35.54 7.58
N VAL A 125 -14.05 -34.95 8.01
CA VAL A 125 -13.04 -34.36 7.12
C VAL A 125 -11.97 -35.36 6.65
N ASP A 126 -12.14 -36.66 6.91
CA ASP A 126 -11.16 -37.70 6.55
C ASP A 126 -10.88 -37.78 5.03
N GLU A 127 -11.81 -37.28 4.21
CA GLU A 127 -11.72 -37.21 2.74
C GLU A 127 -11.72 -35.76 2.25
N VAL A 128 -11.31 -34.81 3.08
CA VAL A 128 -11.16 -33.39 2.71
C VAL A 128 -9.68 -33.05 2.70
N GLU A 129 -9.19 -32.44 1.63
CA GLU A 129 -7.80 -32.06 1.49
C GLU A 129 -7.65 -30.63 0.95
N PHE A 130 -6.45 -30.08 1.09
CA PHE A 130 -6.11 -28.86 0.38
C PHE A 130 -5.95 -29.13 -1.11
N GLY A 131 -6.63 -28.32 -1.92
CA GLY A 131 -6.49 -28.32 -3.38
C GLY A 131 -5.27 -27.54 -3.85
N GLU A 132 -5.32 -27.03 -5.08
CA GLU A 132 -4.16 -26.39 -5.73
C GLU A 132 -3.84 -25.00 -5.13
N ASN A 133 -4.86 -24.20 -4.80
CA ASN A 133 -4.69 -22.81 -4.38
C ASN A 133 -4.80 -22.67 -2.87
N THR A 134 -3.68 -22.86 -2.16
CA THR A 134 -3.62 -22.76 -0.68
C THR A 134 -2.98 -21.48 -0.18
N THR A 135 -2.50 -20.64 -1.09
CA THR A 135 -1.88 -19.36 -0.80
C THR A 135 -2.61 -18.26 -1.57
N TYR A 136 -2.96 -17.19 -0.87
CA TYR A 136 -3.50 -15.97 -1.42
C TYR A 136 -2.56 -14.80 -1.09
N THR A 137 -2.19 -14.01 -2.09
CA THR A 137 -1.34 -12.82 -1.93
C THR A 137 -2.10 -11.55 -2.30
N PHE A 138 -2.30 -10.67 -1.33
CA PHE A 138 -2.76 -9.32 -1.59
C PHE A 138 -1.56 -8.38 -1.70
N THR A 139 -1.44 -7.66 -2.83
CA THR A 139 -0.47 -6.58 -2.99
C THR A 139 -1.09 -5.27 -2.52
N LEU A 140 -0.55 -4.73 -1.44
CA LEU A 140 -0.88 -3.40 -0.95
C LEU A 140 -0.03 -2.38 -1.70
N GLN A 141 -0.68 -1.50 -2.44
CA GLN A 141 -0.02 -0.50 -3.28
C GLN A 141 0.09 0.83 -2.56
N GLU A 142 1.27 1.43 -2.64
CA GLU A 142 1.52 2.80 -2.24
C GLU A 142 0.61 3.77 -3.04
N ASP A 143 -0.04 4.73 -2.37
CA ASP A 143 -0.80 5.81 -3.02
C ASP A 143 -0.51 7.24 -2.52
N ASP A 144 0.42 7.39 -1.58
CA ASP A 144 0.81 8.67 -0.99
C ASP A 144 1.96 9.35 -1.76
N VAL A 145 2.03 10.67 -1.62
CA VAL A 145 3.13 11.47 -2.17
C VAL A 145 3.92 12.06 -1.02
N GLU A 146 5.23 11.89 -1.06
CA GLU A 146 6.15 12.55 -0.12
C GLU A 146 6.82 13.75 -0.79
N ILE A 147 6.87 14.86 -0.06
CA ILE A 147 7.58 16.06 -0.47
C ILE A 147 8.60 16.44 0.61
N ASP A 148 9.88 16.35 0.25
CA ASP A 148 10.99 16.78 1.09
C ASP A 148 11.53 18.13 0.66
N LEU A 149 11.77 19.02 1.61
CA LEU A 149 12.56 20.22 1.49
C LEU A 149 13.83 20.06 2.31
N ALA A 150 14.97 19.86 1.65
CA ALA A 150 16.28 19.86 2.29
C ALA A 150 16.99 21.18 2.04
N TRP A 151 17.67 21.76 3.03
CA TRP A 151 18.42 23.00 2.82
C TRP A 151 19.72 23.10 3.60
N THR A 152 20.53 24.07 3.17
CA THR A 152 21.76 24.46 3.86
C THR A 152 21.81 25.97 4.00
N SER A 153 22.14 26.41 5.21
CA SER A 153 22.39 27.82 5.53
C SER A 153 23.88 28.12 5.53
N THR A 154 24.26 29.32 5.08
CA THR A 154 25.63 29.83 5.25
C THR A 154 25.87 30.45 6.63
N THR A 155 24.82 30.86 7.34
CA THR A 155 24.86 31.46 8.68
C THR A 155 24.57 30.45 9.80
N GLY A 156 24.14 29.23 9.46
CA GLY A 156 23.69 28.19 10.39
C GLY A 156 22.17 28.07 10.42
N ILE A 157 21.64 26.95 10.94
CA ILE A 157 20.21 26.72 11.15
C ILE A 157 19.91 27.07 12.61
N THR A 158 18.92 27.94 12.84
CA THR A 158 18.45 28.34 14.19
C THR A 158 16.93 28.34 14.18
N ASP A 159 16.26 28.31 15.34
CA ASP A 159 14.79 28.45 15.42
C ASP A 159 14.25 29.76 14.80
N ASP A 160 15.14 30.76 14.62
CA ASP A 160 14.86 32.04 13.97
C ASP A 160 15.31 32.08 12.48
N PHE A 161 15.93 31.00 11.98
CA PHE A 161 16.43 30.84 10.62
C PHE A 161 16.33 29.38 10.14
N ASP A 162 15.17 29.03 9.61
CA ASP A 162 14.83 27.74 9.02
C ASP A 162 13.89 27.93 7.81
N LEU A 163 13.86 26.91 6.94
CA LEU A 163 12.86 26.84 5.88
C LEU A 163 11.72 25.94 6.37
N ASP A 164 10.54 26.51 6.47
CA ASP A 164 9.31 25.79 6.76
C ASP A 164 8.73 25.20 5.47
N LEU A 165 8.07 24.04 5.57
CA LEU A 165 7.32 23.42 4.48
C LEU A 165 5.86 23.22 4.89
N ALA A 166 4.95 23.66 4.02
CA ALA A 166 3.53 23.35 4.15
C ALA A 166 2.99 22.77 2.84
N LEU A 167 2.06 21.83 2.97
CA LEU A 167 1.22 21.34 1.89
C LEU A 167 -0.18 21.92 2.07
N ILE A 168 -0.71 22.52 1.01
CA ILE A 168 -2.04 23.13 0.99
C ILE A 168 -2.84 22.68 -0.22
N ASP A 169 -4.17 22.76 -0.14
CA ASP A 169 -5.04 22.60 -1.30
C ASP A 169 -5.19 23.90 -2.11
N ALA A 170 -5.93 23.84 -3.23
CA ALA A 170 -6.22 24.99 -4.07
C ALA A 170 -7.11 26.07 -3.43
N SER A 171 -7.70 25.80 -2.26
CA SER A 171 -8.43 26.77 -1.44
C SER A 171 -7.58 27.30 -0.29
N GLU A 172 -6.28 27.01 -0.28
CA GLU A 172 -5.31 27.41 0.75
C GLU A 172 -5.57 26.78 2.12
N ASN A 173 -6.33 25.67 2.18
CA ASN A 173 -6.43 24.90 3.41
C ASN A 173 -5.16 24.07 3.61
N TYR A 174 -4.65 24.04 4.84
CA TYR A 174 -3.56 23.16 5.22
C TYR A 174 -3.97 21.70 5.13
N ILE A 175 -3.14 20.93 4.45
CA ILE A 175 -3.21 19.47 4.37
C ILE A 175 -2.19 18.85 5.32
N ASP A 176 -0.96 19.34 5.26
CA ASP A 176 0.14 18.88 6.11
C ASP A 176 1.21 19.98 6.27
N TRP A 177 2.07 19.87 7.27
CA TRP A 177 3.12 20.85 7.54
C TRP A 177 4.27 20.27 8.36
N SER A 178 5.45 20.81 8.13
CA SER A 178 6.66 20.52 8.90
C SER A 178 7.48 21.79 9.10
N TYR A 179 7.83 22.05 10.36
CA TYR A 179 8.41 23.31 10.87
C TYR A 179 9.55 23.05 11.87
N TYR A 180 10.34 22.00 11.64
CA TYR A 180 11.43 21.59 12.51
C TYR A 180 12.77 22.15 12.01
N GLY A 181 13.46 22.91 12.87
CA GLY A 181 14.77 23.51 12.57
C GLY A 181 15.95 22.51 12.48
N ASP A 182 15.81 21.40 11.75
CA ASP A 182 16.82 20.35 11.59
C ASP A 182 17.47 20.31 10.18
N GLY A 183 16.96 21.10 9.23
CA GLY A 183 17.47 21.19 7.86
C GLY A 183 16.77 20.28 6.85
N LEU A 184 15.74 19.54 7.28
CA LEU A 184 14.88 18.74 6.44
C LEU A 184 13.42 18.86 6.90
N GLU A 185 12.57 19.36 6.03
CA GLU A 185 11.13 19.28 6.23
C GLU A 185 10.53 18.25 5.29
N THR A 186 9.55 17.49 5.77
CA THR A 186 8.80 16.53 4.98
C THR A 186 7.31 16.75 5.17
N VAL A 187 6.55 16.78 4.08
CA VAL A 187 5.08 16.76 4.10
C VAL A 187 4.56 15.67 3.17
N GLN A 188 3.38 15.15 3.48
CA GLN A 188 2.76 14.04 2.76
C GLN A 188 1.38 14.40 2.23
N LEU A 189 1.02 13.84 1.07
CA LEU A 189 -0.32 13.91 0.49
C LEU A 189 -0.92 12.52 0.41
N ASP A 190 -1.97 12.30 1.21
CA ASP A 190 -2.73 11.04 1.25
C ASP A 190 -3.32 10.66 -0.12
N GLY A 191 -3.12 9.40 -0.53
CA GLY A 191 -3.72 8.73 -1.67
C GLY A 191 -5.24 8.59 -1.61
N GLY A 192 -5.83 8.76 -0.43
CA GLY A 192 -7.26 8.99 -0.22
C GLY A 192 -7.77 10.40 -0.56
N SER A 193 -6.88 11.38 -0.75
CA SER A 193 -7.25 12.78 -1.01
C SER A 193 -8.03 12.97 -2.31
N SER A 194 -8.89 13.98 -2.37
CA SER A 194 -9.68 14.30 -3.56
C SER A 194 -8.83 14.67 -4.78
N ASN A 195 -9.35 14.43 -5.99
CA ASN A 195 -8.72 14.99 -7.20
C ASN A 195 -8.65 16.52 -7.11
N GLY A 196 -7.52 17.08 -7.52
CA GLY A 196 -7.28 18.51 -7.41
C GLY A 196 -5.80 18.85 -7.53
N THR A 197 -5.49 20.13 -7.37
CA THR A 197 -4.11 20.60 -7.28
C THR A 197 -3.81 20.99 -5.84
N TYR A 198 -2.69 20.49 -5.36
CA TYR A 198 -2.08 20.77 -4.08
C TYR A 198 -0.79 21.57 -4.31
N TYR A 199 -0.39 22.35 -3.34
CA TYR A 199 0.81 23.17 -3.43
C TYR A 199 1.71 22.88 -2.24
N ALA A 200 2.92 22.41 -2.52
CA ALA A 200 4.00 22.41 -1.54
C ALA A 200 4.63 23.81 -1.55
N VAL A 201 4.62 24.47 -0.40
CA VAL A 201 5.08 25.85 -0.22
C VAL A 201 6.22 25.83 0.77
N ALA A 202 7.40 26.25 0.29
CA ALA A 202 8.56 26.48 1.15
C ALA A 202 8.64 27.97 1.50
N GLN A 203 8.82 28.28 2.78
CA GLN A 203 8.95 29.65 3.27
C GLN A 203 10.16 29.80 4.19
N LEU A 204 10.96 30.82 3.92
CA LEU A 204 12.06 31.19 4.82
C LEU A 204 11.56 32.07 5.95
N TRP A 205 11.75 31.62 7.19
CA TRP A 205 11.56 32.45 8.37
C TRP A 205 12.90 33.06 8.76
N SER A 206 13.02 34.39 8.67
CA SER A 206 14.20 35.10 9.16
C SER A 206 13.81 36.35 9.94
N GLY A 207 14.63 36.68 10.96
CA GLY A 207 14.48 37.93 11.70
C GLY A 207 14.61 39.16 10.79
N PRO A 208 14.03 40.32 11.16
CA PRO A 208 13.88 41.49 10.29
C PRO A 208 15.19 42.20 9.86
N THR A 209 16.37 41.70 10.26
CA THR A 209 17.64 42.42 10.15
C THR A 209 18.76 41.69 9.42
N SER A 210 18.51 40.50 8.87
CA SER A 210 19.52 39.70 8.14
C SER A 210 19.10 39.45 6.69
N THR A 211 19.97 39.81 5.74
CA THR A 211 19.89 39.25 4.39
C THR A 211 20.60 37.92 4.43
N GLU A 212 19.82 36.85 4.42
CA GLU A 212 20.31 35.49 4.50
C GLU A 212 19.92 34.72 3.25
N THR A 213 20.73 33.72 2.95
CA THR A 213 20.53 32.87 1.79
C THR A 213 20.54 31.42 2.21
N ALA A 214 19.54 30.66 1.76
CA ALA A 214 19.49 29.22 1.95
C ALA A 214 19.44 28.54 0.57
N ASN A 215 20.39 27.66 0.30
CA ASN A 215 20.26 26.75 -0.84
C ASN A 215 19.33 25.62 -0.42
N TYR A 216 18.30 25.36 -1.21
CA TYR A 216 17.37 24.28 -0.94
C TYR A 216 17.30 23.30 -2.11
N THR A 217 16.83 22.09 -1.81
CA THR A 217 16.42 21.08 -2.77
C THR A 217 15.06 20.56 -2.35
N MET A 218 14.08 20.75 -3.21
CA MET A 218 12.76 20.15 -3.07
C MET A 218 12.73 18.83 -3.85
N THR A 219 12.25 17.77 -3.22
CA THR A 219 12.14 16.42 -3.79
C THR A 219 10.71 15.93 -3.62
N VAL A 220 10.03 15.62 -4.72
CA VAL A 220 8.69 14.99 -4.70
C VAL A 220 8.84 13.54 -5.13
N ARG A 221 8.44 12.60 -4.27
CA ARG A 221 8.38 11.16 -4.56
C ARG A 221 6.93 10.76 -4.79
N LEU A 222 6.66 10.13 -5.93
CA LEU A 222 5.32 9.72 -6.34
C LEU A 222 5.13 8.20 -6.14
N PRO A 223 3.87 7.73 -6.00
CA PRO A 223 3.55 6.31 -5.86
C PRO A 223 4.08 5.39 -6.96
N ASP A 224 4.30 5.91 -8.17
CA ASP A 224 4.87 5.14 -9.26
C ASP A 224 6.40 4.92 -9.15
N GLY A 225 6.98 5.34 -8.02
CA GLY A 225 8.41 5.32 -7.73
C GLY A 225 9.20 6.40 -8.45
N SER A 226 8.55 7.28 -9.22
CA SER A 226 9.23 8.40 -9.86
C SER A 226 9.54 9.49 -8.83
N THR A 227 10.63 10.21 -9.09
CA THR A 227 11.08 11.31 -8.22
C THR A 227 11.36 12.53 -9.07
N GLN A 228 10.89 13.69 -8.61
CA GLN A 228 11.19 14.98 -9.22
C GLN A 228 11.93 15.85 -8.22
N THR A 229 13.07 16.39 -8.65
CA THR A 229 13.91 17.24 -7.81
C THR A 229 14.15 18.58 -8.47
N HIS A 230 14.19 19.63 -7.66
CA HIS A 230 14.73 20.90 -8.11
C HIS A 230 15.33 21.68 -6.94
N SER A 231 16.47 22.30 -7.24
CA SER A 231 17.25 23.07 -6.30
C SER A 231 17.29 24.52 -6.76
N ASP A 232 17.19 25.43 -5.80
CA ASP A 232 17.34 26.87 -6.00
C ASP A 232 17.87 27.51 -4.71
N MET A 233 17.90 28.83 -4.67
CA MET A 233 18.31 29.61 -3.52
C MET A 233 17.17 30.53 -3.06
N PHE A 234 16.88 30.50 -1.76
CA PHE A 234 16.12 31.56 -1.10
C PHE A 234 17.05 32.72 -0.77
N THR A 235 16.60 33.96 -0.99
CA THR A 235 17.29 35.19 -0.59
C THR A 235 16.34 36.03 0.24
N SER A 236 16.52 36.12 1.56
CA SER A 236 15.66 36.97 2.39
C SER A 236 15.98 38.46 2.17
N GLU A 237 15.39 39.07 1.14
CA GLU A 237 15.30 40.53 1.08
C GLU A 237 14.08 41.04 1.87
N ARG A 238 13.07 40.18 2.10
CA ARG A 238 11.84 40.43 2.88
C ARG A 238 11.28 39.09 3.39
N THR A 239 10.47 39.13 4.46
CA THR A 239 9.89 38.01 5.22
C THR A 239 8.89 37.10 4.44
N THR A 240 8.96 37.01 3.11
CA THR A 240 7.92 36.37 2.28
C THR A 240 8.44 35.74 0.98
N ASP A 241 9.73 35.42 0.86
CA ASP A 241 10.21 34.69 -0.32
C ASP A 241 9.70 33.24 -0.28
N ARG A 242 9.05 32.81 -1.37
CA ARG A 242 8.38 31.51 -1.48
C ARG A 242 8.70 30.82 -2.79
N THR A 243 8.77 29.49 -2.74
CA THR A 243 8.70 28.64 -3.93
C THR A 243 7.50 27.71 -3.78
N LEU A 244 6.78 27.52 -4.89
CA LEU A 244 5.60 26.67 -4.97
C LEU A 244 5.82 25.53 -5.96
N TRP A 245 5.40 24.34 -5.57
CA TRP A 245 5.30 23.18 -6.44
C TRP A 245 3.87 22.72 -6.49
N GLY A 246 3.29 22.66 -7.69
CA GLY A 246 1.94 22.14 -7.90
C GLY A 246 1.98 20.63 -8.05
N ILE A 247 1.28 19.91 -7.18
CA ILE A 247 1.04 18.47 -7.27
C ILE A 247 -0.42 18.30 -7.69
N THR A 248 -0.68 17.88 -8.92
CA THR A 248 -2.03 17.65 -9.42
C THR A 248 -2.36 16.18 -9.43
N LYS A 249 -3.41 15.81 -8.69
CA LYS A 249 -3.94 14.46 -8.59
C LYS A 249 -5.12 14.26 -9.54
N THR A 250 -5.07 13.18 -10.33
CA THR A 250 -6.17 12.71 -11.19
C THR A 250 -6.34 11.20 -11.04
N GLY A 251 -7.32 10.77 -10.25
CA GLY A 251 -7.44 9.37 -9.85
C GLY A 251 -6.26 8.96 -8.99
N SER A 252 -5.59 7.86 -9.34
CA SER A 252 -4.35 7.39 -8.70
C SER A 252 -3.07 7.91 -9.35
N THR A 253 -3.17 8.92 -10.23
CA THR A 253 -2.00 9.49 -10.92
C THR A 253 -1.72 10.90 -10.46
N TYR A 254 -0.43 11.26 -10.45
CA TYR A 254 0.06 12.55 -10.02
C TYR A 254 0.95 13.19 -11.09
N THR A 255 0.84 14.49 -11.23
CA THR A 255 1.76 15.29 -12.05
C THR A 255 2.30 16.44 -11.22
N VAL A 256 3.60 16.70 -11.34
CA VAL A 256 4.28 17.78 -10.63
C VAL A 256 4.60 18.91 -11.61
N THR A 257 4.28 20.14 -11.22
CA THR A 257 4.63 21.36 -11.96
C THR A 257 5.41 22.27 -11.05
N GLN A 258 6.62 22.63 -11.47
CA GLN A 258 7.46 23.58 -10.77
C GLN A 258 6.97 25.02 -11.04
N ASP A 259 6.88 25.83 -9.99
CA ASP A 259 6.48 27.25 -10.04
C ASP A 259 5.27 27.52 -10.97
N PRO A 260 4.09 26.94 -10.67
CA PRO A 260 2.93 27.02 -11.55
C PRO A 260 2.39 28.44 -11.77
N PHE A 261 2.85 29.41 -10.96
CA PHE A 261 2.45 30.81 -11.05
C PHE A 261 3.54 31.73 -11.64
N GLY A 262 4.72 31.19 -11.94
CA GLY A 262 5.89 31.90 -12.45
C GLY A 262 6.52 32.86 -11.43
N SER A 263 7.64 33.49 -11.81
CA SER A 263 8.47 34.33 -10.93
C SER A 263 7.76 35.51 -10.24
N ASN A 264 6.58 35.91 -10.72
CA ASN A 264 5.74 36.98 -10.14
C ASN A 264 4.61 36.45 -9.22
N GLY A 265 4.39 35.13 -9.17
CA GLY A 265 3.33 34.47 -8.40
C GLY A 265 3.74 34.00 -7.01
N LYS A 266 5.00 34.22 -6.62
CA LYS A 266 5.60 33.88 -5.31
C LYS A 266 4.88 34.50 -4.08
N ALA A 267 3.88 35.36 -4.28
CA ALA A 267 3.31 36.21 -3.25
C ALA A 267 1.87 35.86 -2.80
N ALA A 268 1.19 34.86 -3.37
CA ALA A 268 -0.27 34.73 -3.16
C ALA A 268 -0.71 33.96 -1.91
N ILE A 269 0.07 32.98 -1.41
CA ILE A 269 -0.39 32.09 -0.33
C ILE A 269 0.50 32.21 0.91
N GLU A 270 -0.03 32.74 2.01
CA GLU A 270 0.70 32.95 3.27
C GLU A 270 0.68 31.70 4.16
N ILE A 271 1.87 31.16 4.48
CA ILE A 271 1.99 30.21 5.58
C ILE A 271 1.91 31.01 6.89
N THR A 272 0.86 30.80 7.66
CA THR A 272 0.77 31.26 9.05
C THR A 272 1.27 30.14 9.96
N ARG A 273 2.34 30.38 10.72
CA ARG A 273 2.79 29.44 11.75
C ARG A 273 1.64 29.26 12.76
N ILE A 274 1.06 28.07 12.80
CA ILE A 274 0.03 27.73 13.79
C ILE A 274 0.78 27.42 15.09
N ASN A 275 0.63 28.30 16.08
CA ASN A 275 1.19 28.10 17.43
C ASN A 275 0.42 27.05 18.23
#